data_AF-A0A1Y1MA30-F1
#
_entry.id   AF-A0A1Y1MA30-F1
#
_cell.length_a   1.000
_cell.length_b   1.000
_cell.length_c   1.000
_cell.angle_alpha   90.00
_cell.angle_beta   90.00
_cell.angle_gamma   90.00
#
_symmetry.space_group_name_H-M   'P 1'
#
loop_
_entity.id
_entity.type
_entity.pdbx_description
1 polymer ?
#
loop_
_entity_poly.entity_id
_entity_poly.type
_entity_poly.pdbx_seq_one_letter_code
_entity_poly.pdbx_strand_id
1 'polypeptide(L)'
;EINVPTFAMVVLMLFNDLQDGESLSFEEIQAKTSISTPDLMRTLTAIAVAPKSRVLAKDPLTKSIKPGDKFAFNSSFQSKTVRIKAPIINAVSKVEDSQERKTTEEKNNQTRAHIVDAAIVRIMKSRKELSHSQLVSEVLSQLVGRFKPEVSLIKKRIEDLIGREYLERPDEDGAPSIYRYVA
;
A
#
# COMPACT_ATOMS: atom_id res chain seq x y z
N GLU A 1 23.46 22.14 -5.42
CA GLU A 1 22.58 21.53 -4.40
C GLU A 1 21.97 20.26 -4.98
N ILE A 2 21.96 19.16 -4.22
CA ILE A 2 21.36 17.89 -4.65
C ILE A 2 20.14 17.57 -3.77
N ASN A 3 19.02 17.26 -4.41
CA ASN A 3 17.82 16.77 -3.76
C ASN A 3 17.74 15.26 -3.99
N VAL A 4 17.87 14.49 -2.92
CA VAL A 4 17.88 13.02 -2.93
C VAL A 4 16.92 12.45 -1.85
N PRO A 5 16.40 11.24 -2.06
CA PRO A 5 15.69 10.49 -1.01
C PRO A 5 16.57 10.22 0.22
N THR A 6 15.95 9.97 1.37
CA THR A 6 16.66 9.71 2.65
C THR A 6 17.70 8.60 2.53
N PHE A 7 17.34 7.45 1.97
CA PHE A 7 18.28 6.35 1.77
C PHE A 7 19.45 6.73 0.85
N ALA A 8 19.21 7.53 -0.19
CA ALA A 8 20.28 8.02 -1.05
C ALA A 8 21.21 8.97 -0.29
N MET A 9 20.68 9.83 0.58
CA MET A 9 21.51 10.68 1.43
C MET A 9 22.37 9.85 2.38
N VAL A 10 21.81 8.82 3.02
CA VAL A 10 22.55 7.91 3.91
C VAL A 10 23.70 7.23 3.17
N VAL A 11 23.46 6.74 1.95
CA VAL A 11 24.51 6.14 1.12
C VAL A 11 25.58 7.16 0.74
N LEU A 12 25.21 8.39 0.36
CA LEU A 12 26.17 9.43 0.01
C LEU A 12 27.05 9.85 1.19
N MET A 13 26.50 9.89 2.40
CA MET A 13 27.28 10.22 3.60
C MET A 13 28.42 9.23 3.86
N LEU A 14 28.31 7.97 3.41
CA LEU A 14 29.40 6.99 3.55
C LEU A 14 30.65 7.34 2.75
N PHE A 15 30.52 8.19 1.73
CA PHE A 15 31.62 8.61 0.86
C PHE A 15 32.27 9.92 1.30
N ASN A 16 31.79 10.58 2.36
CA ASN A 16 32.37 11.82 2.86
C ASN A 16 33.73 11.62 3.54
N ASP A 17 33.93 10.48 4.19
CA ASP A 17 35.15 10.16 4.96
C ASP A 17 36.14 9.29 4.16
N LEU A 18 35.82 8.97 2.90
CA LEU A 18 36.67 8.15 2.03
C LEU A 18 37.65 9.02 1.25
N GLN A 19 38.84 8.48 0.97
CA GLN A 19 39.82 9.15 0.13
C GLN A 19 39.40 9.12 -1.35
N ASP A 20 39.89 10.08 -2.14
CA ASP A 20 39.64 10.14 -3.58
C ASP A 20 40.09 8.84 -4.25
N GLY A 21 39.13 8.13 -4.87
CA GLY A 21 39.36 6.86 -5.56
C GLY A 21 39.05 5.61 -4.73
N GLU A 22 38.71 5.73 -3.45
CA GLU A 22 38.21 4.60 -2.68
C GLU A 22 36.79 4.20 -3.13
N SER A 23 36.56 2.89 -3.15
CA SER A 23 35.29 2.30 -3.59
C SER A 23 34.73 1.39 -2.50
N LEU A 24 33.42 1.43 -2.31
CA LEU A 24 32.70 0.48 -1.47
C LEU A 24 31.94 -0.53 -2.33
N SER A 25 31.91 -1.80 -1.90
CA SER A 25 31.06 -2.81 -2.53
C SER A 25 29.60 -2.63 -2.14
N PHE A 26 28.70 -3.23 -2.92
CA PHE A 26 27.28 -3.31 -2.59
C PHE A 26 27.04 -3.87 -1.17
N GLU A 27 27.77 -4.93 -0.79
CA GLU A 27 27.65 -5.59 0.51
C GLU A 27 28.16 -4.70 1.66
N GLU A 28 29.24 -3.95 1.45
CA GLU A 28 29.77 -3.02 2.47
C GLU A 28 28.81 -1.87 2.72
N ILE A 29 28.22 -1.30 1.65
CA ILE A 29 27.19 -0.27 1.76
C ILE A 29 25.97 -0.85 2.48
N GLN A 30 25.57 -2.06 2.15
CA GLN A 30 24.45 -2.73 2.82
C GLN A 30 24.72 -2.94 4.31
N ALA A 31 25.91 -3.44 4.67
CA ALA A 31 26.29 -3.68 6.05
C ALA A 31 26.34 -2.37 6.88
N LYS A 32 26.87 -1.29 6.30
CA LYS A 32 26.98 0.01 6.99
C LYS A 32 25.64 0.73 7.12
N THR A 33 24.76 0.61 6.12
CA THR A 33 23.48 1.35 6.10
C THR A 33 22.30 0.55 6.68
N SER A 34 22.41 -0.78 6.77
CA SER A 34 21.31 -1.68 7.14
C SER A 34 20.05 -1.52 6.26
N ILE A 35 20.20 -1.04 5.03
CA ILE A 35 19.09 -0.88 4.07
C ILE A 35 18.77 -2.24 3.45
N SER A 36 17.48 -2.51 3.23
CA SER A 36 17.02 -3.73 2.55
C SER A 36 17.65 -3.83 1.15
N THR A 37 17.98 -5.05 0.70
CA THR A 37 18.52 -5.28 -0.66
C THR A 37 17.70 -4.59 -1.76
N PRO A 38 16.35 -4.70 -1.81
CA PRO A 38 15.56 -4.07 -2.86
C PRO A 38 15.64 -2.53 -2.80
N ASP A 39 15.62 -1.94 -1.60
CA ASP A 39 15.67 -0.48 -1.46
C ASP A 39 17.07 0.06 -1.74
N LEU A 40 18.13 -0.68 -1.38
CA LEU A 40 19.50 -0.30 -1.69
C LEU A 40 19.76 -0.34 -3.19
N MET A 41 19.28 -1.37 -3.89
CA MET A 41 19.37 -1.44 -5.37
C MET A 41 18.66 -0.25 -6.04
N ARG A 42 17.46 0.15 -5.56
CA ARG A 42 16.75 1.34 -6.06
C ARG A 42 17.54 2.61 -5.80
N THR A 43 18.03 2.75 -4.58
CA THR A 43 18.80 3.90 -4.11
C THR A 43 20.06 4.09 -4.97
N LEU A 44 20.88 3.05 -5.12
CA LEU A 44 22.09 3.09 -5.92
C LEU A 44 21.79 3.29 -7.41
N THR A 45 20.67 2.77 -7.93
CA THR A 45 20.30 3.03 -9.34
C THR A 45 20.02 4.52 -9.56
N ALA A 46 19.40 5.20 -8.59
CA ALA A 46 19.09 6.63 -8.67
C ALA A 46 20.34 7.52 -8.65
N ILE A 47 21.39 7.12 -7.93
CA ILE A 47 22.59 7.95 -7.72
C ILE A 47 23.84 7.49 -8.48
N ALA A 48 23.88 6.26 -9.00
CA ALA A 48 25.02 5.69 -9.72
C ALA A 48 24.75 5.37 -11.20
N VAL A 49 23.49 5.09 -11.57
CA VAL A 49 23.14 4.72 -12.96
C VAL A 49 22.51 5.89 -13.70
N ALA A 50 21.56 6.58 -13.06
CA ALA A 50 20.78 7.66 -13.66
C ALA A 50 21.68 8.83 -14.13
N PRO A 51 21.71 9.16 -15.44
CA PRO A 51 22.65 10.16 -15.98
C PRO A 51 22.51 11.56 -15.38
N LYS A 52 21.29 11.92 -14.93
CA LYS A 52 20.99 13.25 -14.36
C LYS A 52 21.50 13.42 -12.93
N SER A 53 21.84 12.32 -12.24
CA SER A 53 22.20 12.30 -10.82
C SER A 53 23.31 11.29 -10.54
N ARG A 54 24.21 11.06 -11.51
CA ARG A 54 25.31 10.10 -11.44
C ARG A 54 26.46 10.62 -10.57
N VAL A 55 26.18 10.81 -9.30
CA VAL A 55 27.15 11.26 -8.29
C VAL A 55 28.07 10.14 -7.82
N LEU A 56 27.66 8.88 -7.99
CA LEU A 56 28.52 7.72 -7.78
C LEU A 56 28.90 7.09 -9.14
N ALA A 57 30.15 6.65 -9.25
CA ALA A 57 30.68 5.87 -10.34
C ALA A 57 30.58 4.40 -9.98
N LYS A 58 30.05 3.60 -10.91
CA LYS A 58 29.85 2.17 -10.73
C LYS A 58 30.84 1.38 -11.57
N ASP A 59 31.44 0.35 -10.98
CA ASP A 59 32.26 -0.65 -11.67
C ASP A 59 31.70 -2.07 -11.41
N PRO A 60 31.28 -2.81 -12.45
CA PRO A 60 31.22 -2.45 -13.87
C PRO A 60 30.04 -1.53 -14.23
N LEU A 61 30.25 -0.62 -15.19
CA LEU A 61 29.22 0.33 -15.66
C LEU A 61 28.10 -0.38 -16.44
N THR A 62 27.10 -0.86 -15.71
CA THR A 62 25.93 -1.57 -16.24
C THR A 62 24.63 -0.92 -15.74
N LYS A 63 23.53 -1.14 -16.48
CA LYS A 63 22.22 -0.56 -16.13
C LYS A 63 21.56 -1.20 -14.91
N SER A 64 21.91 -2.44 -14.58
CA SER A 64 21.36 -3.20 -13.45
C SER A 64 22.38 -3.29 -12.33
N ILE A 65 21.93 -3.18 -11.08
CA ILE A 65 22.79 -3.35 -9.90
C ILE A 65 22.78 -4.80 -9.45
N LYS A 66 23.95 -5.35 -9.20
CA LYS A 66 24.22 -6.72 -8.79
C LYS A 66 25.03 -6.74 -7.49
N PRO A 67 24.90 -7.81 -6.69
CA PRO A 67 25.86 -8.11 -5.64
C PRO A 67 27.28 -8.19 -6.23
N GLY A 68 28.27 -7.62 -5.54
CA GLY A 68 29.66 -7.50 -5.97
C GLY A 68 30.01 -6.26 -6.80
N ASP A 69 29.02 -5.45 -7.21
CA ASP A 69 29.30 -4.18 -7.87
C ASP A 69 29.98 -3.21 -6.89
N LYS A 70 30.96 -2.44 -7.39
CA LYS A 70 31.67 -1.42 -6.61
C LYS A 70 31.21 -0.02 -6.99
N PHE A 71 31.16 0.85 -5.99
CA PHE A 71 30.73 2.24 -6.11
C PHE A 71 31.81 3.15 -5.55
N ALA A 72 32.19 4.17 -6.29
CA ALA A 72 33.12 5.21 -5.88
C ALA A 72 32.50 6.60 -6.09
N PHE A 73 33.04 7.63 -5.46
CA PHE A 73 32.62 9.00 -5.74
C PHE A 73 32.97 9.41 -7.18
N ASN A 74 32.02 9.99 -7.91
CA ASN A 74 32.22 10.38 -9.32
C ASN A 74 32.67 11.84 -9.44
N SER A 75 33.98 12.07 -9.33
CA SER A 75 34.58 13.42 -9.51
C SER A 75 34.40 13.98 -10.92
N SER A 76 34.13 13.14 -11.92
CA SER A 76 33.91 13.53 -13.31
C SER A 76 32.45 13.91 -13.62
N PHE A 77 31.56 13.84 -12.64
CA PHE A 77 30.15 14.16 -12.85
C PHE A 77 29.94 15.66 -13.12
N GLN A 78 29.30 15.97 -14.25
CA GLN A 78 28.89 17.33 -14.59
C GLN A 78 27.37 17.40 -14.75
N SER A 79 26.74 18.33 -14.04
CA SER A 79 25.31 18.61 -14.17
C SER A 79 25.07 19.84 -15.03
N LYS A 80 24.06 19.78 -15.91
CA LYS A 80 23.58 20.95 -16.67
C LYS A 80 22.79 21.94 -15.80
N THR A 81 22.35 21.53 -14.61
CA THR A 81 21.55 22.34 -13.68
C THR A 81 22.20 22.44 -12.31
N VAL A 82 22.13 23.62 -11.69
CA VAL A 82 22.65 23.88 -10.33
C VAL A 82 21.91 23.04 -9.26
N ARG A 83 20.64 22.75 -9.51
CA ARG A 83 19.81 21.85 -8.71
C ARG A 83 19.76 20.48 -9.39
N ILE A 84 20.39 19.49 -8.79
CA ILE A 84 20.33 18.09 -9.21
C ILE A 84 19.19 17.43 -8.44
N LYS A 85 18.25 16.81 -9.14
CA LYS A 85 17.16 16.05 -8.50
C LYS A 85 17.34 14.59 -8.85
N ALA A 86 17.73 13.78 -7.86
CA ALA A 86 17.79 12.33 -8.04
C ALA A 86 16.36 11.80 -8.22
N PRO A 87 16.11 10.95 -9.22
CA PRO A 87 14.78 10.39 -9.41
C PRO A 87 14.46 9.46 -8.24
N ILE A 88 13.22 9.53 -7.75
CA ILE A 88 12.70 8.48 -6.88
C ILE A 88 12.45 7.29 -7.79
N ILE A 89 13.28 6.26 -7.67
CA ILE A 89 13.07 5.01 -8.40
C ILE A 89 12.02 4.24 -7.61
N ASN A 90 10.77 4.61 -7.88
CA ASN A 90 9.64 3.78 -7.55
C ASN A 90 9.83 2.48 -8.31
N ALA A 91 9.67 1.37 -7.61
CA ALA A 91 9.60 0.09 -8.26
C ALA A 91 8.52 0.18 -9.33
N VAL A 92 8.90 0.00 -10.60
CA VAL A 92 7.97 -0.59 -11.57
C VAL A 92 7.90 -2.11 -11.26
N SER A 93 7.73 -2.44 -9.98
CA SER A 93 7.35 -3.76 -9.51
C SER A 93 5.84 -3.75 -9.52
N LYS A 94 5.24 -4.10 -10.66
CA LYS A 94 3.80 -4.44 -10.73
C LYS A 94 3.39 -5.48 -9.66
N VAL A 95 4.36 -6.17 -9.06
CA VAL A 95 4.17 -7.27 -8.11
C VAL A 95 4.03 -6.79 -6.66
N GLU A 96 4.91 -5.92 -6.16
CA GLU A 96 4.82 -5.41 -4.76
C GLU A 96 3.65 -4.46 -4.57
N ASP A 97 3.42 -3.57 -5.54
CA ASP A 97 2.27 -2.64 -5.57
C ASP A 97 0.94 -3.41 -5.58
N SER A 98 0.89 -4.64 -6.10
CA SER A 98 -0.33 -5.46 -6.09
C SER A 98 -0.65 -6.05 -4.71
N GLN A 99 0.36 -6.42 -3.92
CA GLN A 99 0.15 -7.03 -2.61
C GLN A 99 -0.19 -5.99 -1.55
N GLU A 100 0.46 -4.84 -1.58
CA GLU A 100 0.14 -3.70 -0.71
C GLU A 100 -1.23 -3.11 -1.04
N ARG A 101 -1.61 -3.04 -2.32
CA ARG A 101 -2.96 -2.66 -2.73
C ARG A 101 -4.01 -3.67 -2.27
N LYS A 102 -3.78 -4.98 -2.48
CA LYS A 102 -4.70 -6.03 -2.03
C LYS A 102 -4.93 -5.98 -0.52
N THR A 103 -3.88 -5.88 0.27
CA THR A 103 -3.99 -5.79 1.74
C THR A 103 -4.71 -4.51 2.18
N THR A 104 -4.51 -3.39 1.48
CA THR A 104 -5.24 -2.13 1.75
C THR A 104 -6.72 -2.25 1.36
N GLU A 105 -7.02 -2.86 0.21
CA GLU A 105 -8.38 -3.12 -0.27
C GLU A 105 -9.13 -4.08 0.66
N GLU A 106 -8.49 -5.15 1.14
CA GLU A 106 -9.05 -6.09 2.09
C GLU A 106 -9.41 -5.41 3.42
N LYS A 107 -8.50 -4.61 3.98
CA LYS A 107 -8.77 -3.82 5.20
C LYS A 107 -9.92 -2.82 4.98
N ASN A 108 -9.99 -2.21 3.81
CA ASN A 108 -11.09 -1.30 3.46
C ASN A 108 -12.42 -2.05 3.37
N ASN A 109 -12.43 -3.21 2.71
CA ASN A 109 -13.60 -4.07 2.57
C ASN A 109 -14.11 -4.57 3.92
N GLN A 110 -13.22 -4.94 4.83
CA GLN A 110 -13.59 -5.34 6.19
C GLN A 110 -14.21 -4.16 6.96
N THR A 111 -13.63 -2.97 6.85
CA THR A 111 -14.20 -1.75 7.45
C THR A 111 -15.60 -1.47 6.90
N ARG A 112 -15.81 -1.59 5.58
CA ARG A 112 -17.12 -1.44 4.94
C ARG A 112 -18.11 -2.49 5.44
N ALA A 113 -17.69 -3.74 5.59
CA ALA A 113 -18.54 -4.81 6.12
C ALA A 113 -19.04 -4.48 7.53
N HIS A 114 -18.16 -4.00 8.42
CA HIS A 114 -18.56 -3.59 9.77
C HIS A 114 -19.53 -2.40 9.78
N ILE A 115 -19.34 -1.43 8.87
CA ILE A 115 -20.27 -0.29 8.74
C ILE A 115 -21.66 -0.78 8.28
N VAL A 116 -21.71 -1.74 7.34
CA VAL A 116 -22.97 -2.36 6.89
C VAL A 116 -23.65 -3.11 8.03
N ASP A 117 -22.91 -3.93 8.79
CA ASP A 117 -23.45 -4.65 9.96
C ASP A 117 -24.09 -3.68 10.96
N ALA A 118 -23.38 -2.61 11.31
CA ALA A 118 -23.88 -1.60 12.24
C ALA A 118 -25.14 -0.88 11.72
N ALA A 119 -25.23 -0.63 10.40
CA ALA A 119 -26.42 -0.04 9.78
C ALA A 119 -27.62 -0.99 9.85
N ILE A 120 -27.43 -2.26 9.48
CA ILE A 120 -28.48 -3.29 9.54
C ILE A 120 -29.01 -3.42 10.97
N VAL A 121 -28.13 -3.60 11.95
CA VAL A 121 -28.53 -3.74 13.37
C VAL A 121 -29.26 -2.49 13.86
N ARG A 122 -28.82 -1.28 13.50
CA ARG A 122 -29.50 -0.04 13.90
C ARG A 122 -30.91 0.07 13.33
N ILE A 123 -31.10 -0.27 12.05
CA ILE A 123 -32.41 -0.26 11.38
C ILE A 123 -33.32 -1.31 12.03
N MET A 124 -32.85 -2.56 12.12
CA MET A 124 -33.63 -3.68 12.65
C MET A 124 -33.98 -3.51 14.13
N LYS A 125 -33.08 -2.96 14.95
CA LYS A 125 -33.36 -2.65 16.35
C LYS A 125 -34.51 -1.65 16.54
N SER A 126 -34.64 -0.69 15.62
CA SER A 126 -35.71 0.32 15.64
C SER A 126 -37.02 -0.19 15.04
N ARG A 127 -36.96 -0.96 13.95
CA ARG A 127 -38.13 -1.41 13.20
C ARG A 127 -38.74 -2.71 13.72
N LYS A 128 -37.93 -3.51 14.42
CA LYS A 128 -38.23 -4.86 14.95
C LYS A 128 -38.49 -5.92 13.90
N GLU A 129 -39.24 -5.60 12.85
CA GLU A 129 -39.54 -6.49 11.74
C GLU A 129 -39.51 -5.70 10.43
N LEU A 130 -38.91 -6.26 9.37
CA LEU A 130 -38.81 -5.60 8.08
C LEU A 130 -38.69 -6.60 6.93
N SER A 131 -39.25 -6.27 5.78
CA SER A 131 -39.04 -7.09 4.57
C SER A 131 -37.62 -6.90 4.00
N HIS A 132 -37.12 -7.88 3.24
CA HIS A 132 -35.82 -7.85 2.60
C HIS A 132 -35.64 -6.64 1.69
N SER A 133 -36.64 -6.36 0.86
CA SER A 133 -36.62 -5.21 -0.06
C SER A 133 -36.50 -3.88 0.69
N GLN A 134 -37.29 -3.73 1.77
CA GLN A 134 -37.25 -2.54 2.61
C GLN A 134 -35.92 -2.41 3.36
N LEU A 135 -35.37 -3.50 3.90
CA LEU A 135 -34.11 -3.49 4.63
C LEU A 135 -32.95 -3.08 3.73
N VAL A 136 -32.87 -3.67 2.53
CA VAL A 136 -31.84 -3.30 1.55
C VAL A 136 -31.95 -1.84 1.16
N SER A 137 -33.17 -1.34 0.92
CA SER A 137 -33.42 0.06 0.57
C SER A 137 -33.01 1.03 1.69
N GLU A 138 -33.40 0.75 2.94
CA GLU A 138 -33.03 1.59 4.09
C GLU A 138 -31.51 1.59 4.34
N VAL A 139 -30.84 0.43 4.22
CA VAL A 139 -29.37 0.34 4.36
C VAL A 139 -28.67 1.16 3.27
N LEU A 140 -29.11 1.07 2.02
CA LEU A 140 -28.55 1.87 0.92
C LEU A 140 -28.74 3.37 1.16
N SER A 141 -29.93 3.78 1.59
CA SER A 141 -30.25 5.17 1.92
C SER A 141 -29.38 5.70 3.06
N GLN A 142 -29.17 4.92 4.12
CA GLN A 142 -28.36 5.33 5.26
C GLN A 142 -26.86 5.43 4.96
N LEU A 143 -26.36 4.61 4.04
CA LEU A 143 -24.93 4.52 3.72
C LEU A 143 -24.49 5.39 2.56
N VAL A 144 -25.41 5.91 1.74
CA VAL A 144 -25.10 6.69 0.52
C VAL A 144 -24.14 7.86 0.75
N GLY A 145 -24.20 8.51 1.91
CA GLY A 145 -23.31 9.62 2.27
C GLY A 145 -21.86 9.21 2.62
N ARG A 146 -21.60 7.91 2.82
CA ARG A 146 -20.25 7.38 3.08
C ARG A 146 -19.71 6.57 1.90
N PHE A 147 -20.51 5.64 1.37
CA PHE A 147 -20.19 4.84 0.19
C PHE A 147 -21.45 4.15 -0.34
N LYS A 148 -21.38 3.63 -1.57
CA LYS A 148 -22.46 2.83 -2.16
C LYS A 148 -22.15 1.33 -2.01
N PRO A 149 -22.69 0.64 -1.00
CA PRO A 149 -22.49 -0.81 -0.86
C PRO A 149 -23.17 -1.55 -2.01
N GLU A 150 -22.58 -2.68 -2.41
CA GLU A 150 -23.25 -3.62 -3.31
C GLU A 150 -24.34 -4.41 -2.57
N VAL A 151 -25.43 -4.73 -3.28
CA VAL A 151 -26.54 -5.52 -2.74
C VAL A 151 -26.06 -6.92 -2.32
N SER A 152 -25.10 -7.50 -3.03
CA SER A 152 -24.42 -8.76 -2.70
C SER A 152 -23.80 -8.74 -1.30
N LEU A 153 -23.11 -7.65 -0.96
CA LEU A 153 -22.48 -7.45 0.35
C LEU A 153 -23.54 -7.37 1.45
N ILE A 154 -24.61 -6.60 1.24
CA ILE A 154 -25.71 -6.47 2.21
C ILE A 154 -26.35 -7.83 2.49
N LYS A 155 -26.66 -8.60 1.43
CA LYS A 155 -27.20 -9.97 1.55
C LYS A 155 -26.29 -10.86 2.40
N LYS A 156 -25.00 -10.90 2.09
CA LYS A 156 -24.01 -11.67 2.85
C LYS A 156 -23.98 -11.23 4.33
N ARG A 157 -24.06 -9.92 4.60
CA ARG A 157 -24.08 -9.41 5.97
C ARG A 157 -25.33 -9.78 6.74
N ILE A 158 -26.50 -9.82 6.10
CA ILE A 158 -27.74 -10.27 6.73
C ILE A 158 -27.63 -11.74 7.15
N GLU A 159 -27.14 -12.62 6.28
CA GLU A 159 -26.95 -14.05 6.62
C GLU A 159 -25.98 -14.24 7.80
N ASP A 160 -24.86 -13.53 7.79
CA ASP A 160 -23.91 -13.58 8.90
C ASP A 160 -24.50 -13.04 10.22
N LEU A 161 -25.40 -12.04 10.16
CA LEU A 161 -26.09 -11.52 11.34
C LEU A 161 -27.17 -12.48 11.84
N ILE A 162 -27.80 -13.27 10.96
CA ILE A 162 -28.67 -14.37 11.35
C ILE A 162 -27.86 -15.47 12.04
N GLY A 163 -26.73 -15.87 11.46
CA GLY A 163 -25.84 -16.87 12.07
C GLY A 163 -25.20 -16.43 13.39
N ARG A 164 -25.22 -15.14 13.71
CA ARG A 164 -24.80 -14.56 15.00
C ARG A 164 -25.97 -14.24 15.93
N GLU A 165 -27.18 -14.67 15.60
CA GLU A 165 -28.39 -14.51 16.42
C GLU A 165 -28.73 -13.03 16.69
N TYR A 166 -28.44 -12.12 15.76
CA TYR A 166 -28.93 -10.74 15.79
C TYR A 166 -30.27 -10.59 15.07
N LEU A 167 -30.50 -11.43 14.06
CA LEU A 167 -31.70 -11.47 13.24
C LEU A 167 -32.21 -12.91 13.13
N GLU A 168 -33.51 -13.08 12.93
CA GLU A 168 -34.12 -14.36 12.60
C GLU A 168 -35.04 -14.22 11.37
N ARG A 169 -35.32 -15.36 10.73
CA ARG A 169 -36.39 -15.47 9.74
C ARG A 169 -37.55 -16.18 10.43
N PRO A 170 -38.72 -15.54 10.59
CA PRO A 170 -39.87 -16.22 11.15
C PRO A 170 -40.27 -17.39 10.24
N ASP A 171 -40.49 -18.57 10.84
CA ASP A 171 -40.97 -19.79 10.19
C ASP A 171 -42.48 -19.69 9.91
N GLU A 172 -42.90 -18.68 9.13
CA GLU A 172 -44.26 -18.61 8.60
C GLU A 172 -44.26 -19.06 7.13
N ASP A 173 -45.03 -20.12 6.85
CA ASP A 173 -45.33 -20.64 5.51
C ASP A 173 -45.88 -19.51 4.62
N GLY A 174 -44.98 -18.86 3.87
CA GLY A 174 -45.33 -17.83 2.89
C GLY A 174 -44.55 -16.51 2.98
N ALA A 175 -43.73 -16.29 4.02
CA ALA A 175 -42.98 -15.03 4.18
C ALA A 175 -41.43 -15.20 4.18
N PRO A 176 -40.80 -15.82 3.16
CA PRO A 176 -39.34 -16.01 3.10
C PRO A 176 -38.54 -14.70 2.95
N SER A 177 -39.21 -13.54 3.00
CA SER A 177 -38.65 -12.21 2.78
C SER A 177 -38.76 -11.30 3.99
N ILE A 178 -39.11 -11.79 5.19
CA ILE A 178 -39.20 -10.98 6.41
C ILE A 178 -38.03 -11.34 7.35
N TYR A 179 -37.47 -10.32 8.00
CA TYR A 179 -36.46 -10.46 9.05
C TYR A 179 -37.00 -9.87 10.34
N ARG A 180 -36.70 -10.51 11.48
CA ARG A 180 -37.01 -10.01 12.81
C ARG A 180 -35.73 -9.84 13.63
N TYR A 181 -35.70 -8.81 14.47
CA TYR A 181 -34.57 -8.52 15.36
C TYR A 181 -34.72 -9.26 16.70
N VAL A 182 -33.66 -9.97 17.12
CA VAL A 182 -33.70 -10.91 18.26
C VAL A 182 -32.72 -10.62 19.41
N ALA A 183 -31.83 -9.63 19.26
CA ALA A 183 -30.77 -9.30 20.24
C ALA A 183 -31.06 -8.13 21.19
#